data_AF-V8N233-F1
#
_entry.id   AF-V8N233-F1
#
_cell.length_a   1.000
_cell.length_b   1.000
_cell.length_c   1.000
_cell.angle_alpha   90.00
_cell.angle_beta   90.00
_cell.angle_gamma   90.00
#
_symmetry.space_group_name_H-M   'P 1'
#
loop_
_entity.id
_entity.type
_entity.pdbx_description
1 polymer ?
#
loop_
_entity_poly.entity_id
_entity_poly.type
_entity_poly.pdbx_seq_one_letter_code
_entity_poly.pdbx_strand_id
1 'polypeptide(L)'
;MKHKPVYSGEPAKIKCPLFVAFVKYNYSTAHSAGLTLIWYWIGQGQDLEEPINFRHPDNHISKEKDMLWFRPALLNDTGNYTCML
;
A
#
# COMPACT_ATOMS: atom_id res chain seq x y z
N MET A 1 14.40 -5.06 0.44
CA MET A 1 13.10 -4.51 0.91
C MET A 1 13.38 -3.35 1.87
N LYS A 2 12.64 -2.24 1.78
CA LYS A 2 12.80 -1.09 2.68
C LYS A 2 11.80 -1.24 3.83
N HIS A 3 12.29 -1.39 5.05
CA HIS A 3 11.44 -1.36 6.24
C HIS A 3 11.02 0.09 6.52
N LYS A 4 9.73 0.30 6.81
CA LYS A 4 9.21 1.61 7.18
C LYS A 4 8.52 1.50 8.53
N PRO A 5 9.21 1.84 9.64
CA PRO A 5 8.56 1.86 10.95
C PRO A 5 7.49 2.95 10.98
N VAL A 6 6.40 2.65 11.65
CA VAL A 6 5.22 3.51 11.82
C VAL A 6 4.78 3.38 13.28
N TYR A 7 4.38 4.49 13.89
CA TYR A 7 3.84 4.48 15.25
C TYR A 7 2.39 4.01 15.25
N SER A 8 2.08 3.05 16.11
CA SER A 8 0.70 2.59 16.33
C SER A 8 -0.13 3.75 16.92
N GLY A 9 -1.34 3.94 16.39
CA GLY A 9 -2.26 5.02 16.76
C GLY A 9 -2.11 6.30 15.94
N GLU A 10 -1.02 6.46 15.19
CA GLU A 10 -0.80 7.64 14.33
C GLU A 10 -1.22 7.38 12.87
N PRO A 11 -1.72 8.39 12.14
CA PRO A 11 -1.95 8.28 10.71
C PRO A 11 -0.64 8.00 9.97
N ALA A 12 -0.66 7.01 9.08
CA ALA A 12 0.50 6.64 8.29
C ALA A 12 0.18 6.58 6.81
N LYS A 13 1.21 6.74 6.00
CA LYS A 13 1.12 6.53 4.55
C LYS A 13 2.33 5.80 4.03
N ILE A 14 2.15 4.90 3.10
CA ILE A 14 3.23 4.28 2.34
C ILE A 14 3.03 4.58 0.86
N LYS A 15 4.13 4.78 0.14
CA LYS A 15 4.14 5.08 -1.29
C LYS A 15 4.71 3.87 -2.03
N CYS A 16 4.09 3.49 -3.15
CA CYS A 16 4.57 2.38 -3.95
C CYS A 16 6.00 2.64 -4.46
N PRO A 17 6.98 1.78 -4.14
CA PRO A 17 8.37 1.98 -4.56
C PRO A 17 8.59 1.90 -6.07
N LEU A 18 7.68 1.28 -6.84
CA LEU A 18 7.76 1.19 -8.31
C LEU A 18 7.98 2.57 -8.93
N PHE A 19 7.18 3.57 -8.52
CA PHE A 19 7.25 4.94 -9.05
C PHE A 19 8.33 5.83 -8.43
N VAL A 20 9.11 5.30 -7.49
CA VAL A 20 10.18 6.04 -6.81
C VAL A 20 11.55 5.56 -7.24
N ALA A 21 11.71 4.25 -7.45
CA ALA A 21 13.01 3.63 -7.62
C ALA A 21 13.16 2.78 -8.89
N PHE A 22 12.08 2.29 -9.51
CA PHE A 22 12.18 1.24 -10.53
C PHE A 22 11.64 1.64 -11.90
N VAL A 23 10.57 2.44 -11.95
CA VAL A 23 9.89 2.83 -13.18
C VAL A 23 10.18 4.30 -13.48
N LYS A 24 10.55 4.62 -14.73
CA LYS A 24 10.74 6.02 -15.18
C LYS A 24 9.43 6.81 -15.20
N TYR A 25 8.31 6.12 -15.30
CA TYR A 25 6.96 6.68 -15.35
C TYR A 25 6.45 6.98 -13.95
N ASN A 26 5.66 8.05 -13.82
CA ASN A 26 4.91 8.35 -12.59
C ASN A 26 3.54 7.64 -12.61
N TYR A 27 2.85 7.64 -11.48
CA TYR A 27 1.51 7.04 -11.36
C TYR A 27 0.53 7.57 -12.41
N SER A 28 0.52 8.88 -12.65
CA SER A 28 -0.41 9.51 -13.60
C SER A 28 -0.19 9.00 -15.02
N THR A 29 1.06 8.85 -15.45
CA THR A 29 1.39 8.33 -16.78
C THR A 29 1.00 6.86 -16.92
N ALA A 30 1.28 6.05 -15.90
CA ALA A 30 0.87 4.64 -15.89
C ALA A 30 -0.66 4.50 -15.93
N HIS A 31 -1.37 5.32 -15.15
CA HIS A 31 -2.83 5.33 -15.15
C HIS A 31 -3.40 5.80 -16.50
N SER A 32 -2.82 6.82 -17.13
CA SER A 32 -3.24 7.26 -18.47
C SER A 32 -2.98 6.22 -19.56
N ALA A 33 -2.02 5.32 -19.36
CA ALA A 33 -1.75 4.19 -20.24
C ALA A 33 -2.71 3.01 -20.01
N GLY A 34 -3.68 3.14 -19.11
CA GLY A 34 -4.65 2.10 -18.78
C GLY A 34 -4.15 1.05 -17.77
N LEU A 35 -2.95 1.24 -17.19
CA LEU A 35 -2.44 0.35 -16.15
C LEU A 35 -3.10 0.65 -14.81
N THR A 36 -3.35 -0.41 -14.03
CA THR A 36 -4.06 -0.30 -12.75
C THR A 36 -3.16 -0.77 -11.62
N LEU A 37 -2.84 0.16 -10.72
CA LEU A 37 -2.08 -0.19 -9.52
C LEU A 37 -2.95 -1.01 -8.56
N ILE A 38 -2.49 -2.21 -8.21
CA ILE A 38 -3.12 -3.11 -7.23
C ILE A 38 -2.18 -3.26 -6.02
N TRP A 39 -2.77 -3.39 -4.84
CA TRP A 39 -2.02 -3.60 -3.60
C TRP A 39 -2.40 -4.94 -2.97
N TYR A 40 -1.38 -5.65 -2.54
CA TYR A 40 -1.47 -6.89 -1.78
C TYR A 40 -0.73 -6.72 -0.46
N TRP A 41 -1.09 -7.54 0.52
CA TRP A 41 -0.39 -7.60 1.79
C TRP A 41 -0.22 -9.04 2.25
N ILE A 42 0.82 -9.28 3.02
CA ILE A 42 1.05 -10.51 3.77
C ILE A 42 1.18 -10.11 5.23
N GLY A 43 0.25 -10.54 6.08
CA GLY A 43 0.31 -10.29 7.50
C GLY A 43 1.53 -10.96 8.15
N GLN A 44 1.99 -10.41 9.27
CA GLN A 44 3.09 -11.01 10.01
C GLN A 44 2.75 -12.46 10.41
N GLY A 45 3.56 -13.42 9.94
CA GLY A 45 3.36 -14.85 10.20
C GLY A 45 2.36 -15.54 9.25
N GLN A 46 1.88 -14.85 8.21
CA GLN A 46 1.15 -15.45 7.11
C GLN A 46 2.08 -15.72 5.92
N ASP A 47 1.72 -16.71 5.11
CA ASP A 47 2.52 -17.13 3.94
C ASP A 47 1.84 -16.79 2.59
N LEU A 48 0.59 -16.31 2.61
CA LEU A 48 -0.20 -16.01 1.42
C LEU A 48 -0.41 -14.51 1.24
N GLU A 49 -0.22 -14.03 0.01
CA GLU A 49 -0.58 -12.66 -0.37
C GLU A 49 -2.10 -12.53 -0.56
N GLU A 50 -2.70 -11.58 0.15
CA GLU A 50 -4.11 -11.24 0.03
C GLU A 50 -4.28 -9.84 -0.56
N PRO A 51 -5.31 -9.62 -1.41
CA PRO A 51 -5.61 -8.28 -1.91
C PRO A 51 -6.14 -7.40 -0.78
N ILE A 52 -5.70 -6.13 -0.73
CA ILE A 52 -6.19 -5.19 0.28
C ILE A 52 -7.63 -4.79 -0.03
N ASN A 53 -8.53 -4.98 0.93
CA ASN A 53 -9.93 -4.60 0.79
C ASN A 53 -10.16 -3.12 1.15
N PHE A 54 -10.22 -2.26 0.13
CA PHE A 54 -10.50 -0.83 0.28
C PHE A 54 -11.96 -0.49 0.55
N ARG A 55 -12.87 -1.46 0.53
CA ARG A 55 -14.31 -1.24 0.73
C ARG A 55 -14.75 -1.50 2.18
N HIS A 56 -13.80 -1.69 3.09
CA HIS A 56 -14.12 -1.91 4.50
C HIS A 56 -14.80 -0.66 5.08
N PRO A 57 -15.94 -0.79 5.80
CA PRO A 57 -16.72 0.36 6.28
C PRO A 57 -15.94 1.29 7.20
N ASP A 58 -14.92 0.77 7.89
CA ASP A 58 -14.10 1.57 8.80
C ASP A 58 -13.17 2.56 8.08
N ASN A 59 -12.95 2.41 6.77
CA ASN A 59 -12.01 3.22 5.96
C ASN A 59 -10.62 3.38 6.60
N HIS A 60 -10.25 2.44 7.48
CA HIS A 60 -8.97 2.39 8.19
C HIS A 60 -7.81 2.38 7.18
N ILE A 61 -7.94 1.58 6.13
CA ILE A 61 -7.01 1.54 5.00
C ILE A 61 -7.69 2.12 3.76
N SER A 62 -7.06 3.10 3.12
CA SER A 62 -7.55 3.68 1.87
C SER A 62 -6.43 3.83 0.84
N LYS A 63 -6.81 3.74 -0.44
CA LYS A 63 -5.90 3.95 -1.57
C LYS A 63 -6.08 5.36 -2.13
N GLU A 64 -5.02 6.15 -2.11
CA GLU A 64 -4.97 7.46 -2.76
C GLU A 64 -3.84 7.47 -3.79
N LYS A 65 -4.17 7.43 -5.09
CA LYS A 65 -3.20 7.35 -6.20
C LYS A 65 -2.23 6.17 -6.03
N ASP A 66 -0.94 6.44 -5.87
CA ASP A 66 0.14 5.49 -5.62
C ASP A 66 0.49 5.31 -4.15
N MET A 67 -0.37 5.82 -3.26
CA MET A 67 -0.19 5.76 -1.82
C MET A 67 -1.29 4.92 -1.18
N LEU A 68 -0.88 4.22 -0.13
CA LEU A 68 -1.75 3.51 0.78
C LEU A 68 -1.73 4.26 2.11
N TRP A 69 -2.91 4.63 2.60
CA TRP A 69 -3.10 5.36 3.84
C TRP A 69 -3.68 4.46 4.92
N PHE A 70 -3.22 4.69 6.14
CA PHE A 70 -3.69 4.06 7.37
C PHE A 70 -4.13 5.17 8.32
N ARG A 71 -5.39 5.16 8.76
CA ARG A 71 -5.96 6.18 9.64
C ARG A 71 -6.86 5.55 10.71
N PRO A 72 -6.32 5.25 11.90
CA PRO A 72 -4.90 5.32 12.31
C PRO A 72 -4.06 4.17 11.73
N ALA A 73 -2.78 4.02 12.04
CA ALA A 73 -2.05 2.77 11.84
C ALA A 73 -2.15 1.89 13.09
N LEU A 74 -2.31 0.58 12.92
CA LEU A 74 -2.46 -0.40 14.00
C LEU A 74 -1.34 -1.43 13.97
N LEU A 75 -1.06 -2.07 15.11
CA LEU A 75 -0.08 -3.17 15.18
C LEU A 75 -0.44 -4.33 14.24
N ASN A 76 -1.74 -4.55 14.01
CA ASN A 76 -2.23 -5.58 13.08
C ASN A 76 -1.92 -5.27 11.61
N ASP A 77 -1.60 -4.02 11.29
CA ASP A 77 -1.16 -3.62 9.94
C ASP A 77 0.32 -4.01 9.69
N THR A 78 0.99 -4.63 10.65
CA THR A 78 2.38 -5.08 10.50
C THR A 78 2.44 -6.23 9.51
N GLY A 79 3.16 -6.04 8.41
CA GLY A 79 3.27 -7.02 7.34
C GLY A 79 4.09 -6.54 6.16
N ASN A 80 4.13 -7.36 5.12
CA ASN A 80 4.76 -7.03 3.85
C ASN A 80 3.70 -6.50 2.88
N TYR A 81 3.93 -5.31 2.32
CA TYR A 81 3.02 -4.68 1.36
C TYR A 81 3.63 -4.73 -0.03
N THR A 82 2.91 -5.37 -0.95
CA THR A 82 3.30 -5.50 -2.36
C THR A 82 2.42 -4.56 -3.19
N CYS A 83 3.04 -3.73 -4.03
CA CYS A 83 2.34 -2.96 -5.05
C CYS A 83 2.70 -3.49 -6.44
N MET A 84 1.69 -3.77 -7.25
CA MET A 84 1.80 -4.30 -8.61
C MET A 84 1.08 -3.36 -9.58
N LEU A 85 1.61 -3.19 -10.79
CA LEU A 85 1.10 -2.29 -11.81
C LEU A 85 0.66 -3.06 -13.06
#